data_AF-A0AA40D0F6-F1
#
_entry.id   AF-A0AA40D0F6-F1
#
_cell.length_a   1.000
_cell.length_b   1.000
_cell.length_c   1.000
_cell.angle_alpha   90.00
_cell.angle_beta   90.00
_cell.angle_gamma   90.00
#
_symmetry.space_group_name_H-M   'P 1'
#
loop_
_entity.id
_entity.type
_entity.pdbx_description
1 polymer ?
#
loop_
_entity_poly.entity_id
_entity_poly.type
_entity_poly.pdbx_seq_one_letter_code
_entity_poly.pdbx_strand_id
1 'polypeptide(L)'
;MTGQFSFSFAGDDIEDDGQSGAAPELAPSEVPSSTSTTTAAGAGASAFPVQGKPLLPPICHDIDDMISRLPSKIAYGLMSMDLDDGSTIQVPRRELWDVRVQLMAEEEENSSASETAPGLGEHDVKTGIYEGGFKSWESSVDLVKVLASENTAPIFSRSPCLSIELGCGTALPSLALFQWALAGRQSGARLPLVLALADYNPSVLYLVTVPNFILAWALQQRGENPVLDGAFSPDGEMELDLTSEVLQAFKDSLLSNQISLLFLSGAWSPEFVQLLSNSMPSPLADGAGEVYTLVMGAETIYSPFALESFATTLLAILEQERRSHPRGQSTAIIAAKRLYFGVGGSLDDFVDRMKTLGTNVETLREETQGVRRGVISCRLS
;
A
#
# COMPACT_ATOMS: atom_id res chain seq x y z
N MET A 1 15.88 15.95 45.23
CA MET A 1 16.14 15.67 43.81
C MET A 1 14.95 14.88 43.29
N THR A 2 14.04 15.54 42.59
CA THR A 2 12.88 14.91 41.95
C THR A 2 12.98 15.26 40.48
N GLY A 3 13.64 14.37 39.72
CA GLY A 3 13.73 14.47 38.27
C GLY A 3 12.43 13.96 37.67
N GLN A 4 11.63 14.90 37.17
CA GLN A 4 10.41 14.65 36.42
C GLN A 4 10.82 14.28 34.98
N PHE A 5 10.64 13.02 34.61
CA PHE A 5 10.82 12.56 33.23
C PHE A 5 9.57 12.95 32.43
N SER A 6 9.76 13.79 31.41
CA SER A 6 8.77 14.09 30.38
C SER A 6 9.05 13.18 29.19
N PHE A 7 8.06 12.39 28.80
CA PHE A 7 8.06 11.67 27.53
C PHE A 7 7.34 12.54 26.49
N SER A 8 8.05 12.88 25.42
CA SER A 8 7.48 13.52 24.23
C SER A 8 7.20 12.42 23.21
N PHE A 9 5.94 12.03 23.07
CA PHE A 9 5.47 11.08 22.05
C PHE A 9 4.94 11.84 20.84
N ALA A 10 5.85 12.33 20.01
CA ALA A 10 5.54 12.79 18.67
C ALA A 10 6.54 12.13 17.72
N GLY A 11 6.28 10.85 17.43
CA GLY A 11 6.89 10.19 16.28
C GLY A 11 5.99 10.50 15.10
N ASP A 12 6.42 11.40 14.22
CA ASP A 12 5.75 11.61 12.95
C ASP A 12 6.01 10.36 12.09
N ASP A 13 4.95 9.68 11.66
CA ASP A 13 4.99 8.40 10.92
C ASP A 13 5.36 8.59 9.43
N ILE A 14 6.30 9.50 9.18
CA ILE A 14 6.94 9.77 7.89
C ILE A 14 8.45 9.71 8.16
N GLU A 15 9.19 8.91 7.38
CA GLU A 15 10.65 8.90 7.51
C GLU A 15 11.25 10.23 7.06
N ASP A 16 11.80 11.01 8.00
CA ASP A 16 12.61 12.21 7.75
C ASP A 16 14.11 11.83 7.74
N ASP A 17 14.70 11.65 6.56
CA ASP A 17 16.13 11.35 6.38
C ASP A 17 17.03 12.60 6.54
N GLY A 18 16.88 13.29 7.68
CA GLY A 18 17.20 14.72 7.79
C GLY A 18 18.23 15.19 8.82
N GLN A 19 19.22 14.40 9.31
CA GLN A 19 20.33 14.97 10.11
C GLN A 19 21.72 14.38 9.84
N SER A 20 22.54 15.16 9.13
CA SER A 20 23.99 14.96 8.98
C SER A 20 24.73 15.33 10.28
N GLY A 21 25.02 14.34 11.13
CA GLY A 21 25.96 14.44 12.24
C GLY A 21 27.34 13.92 11.83
N ALA A 22 28.38 14.75 11.96
CA ALA A 22 29.76 14.45 11.58
C ALA A 22 30.31 13.19 12.30
N ALA A 23 30.84 12.25 11.52
CA ALA A 23 31.49 11.04 12.03
C ALA A 23 32.91 11.35 12.55
N PRO A 24 33.33 10.80 13.72
CA PRO A 24 34.73 10.75 14.08
C PRO A 24 35.43 9.53 13.45
N GLU A 25 36.63 9.78 12.95
CA GLU A 25 37.61 8.85 12.36
C GLU A 25 37.96 7.67 13.30
N LEU A 26 37.89 6.43 12.81
CA LEU A 26 38.50 5.26 13.45
C LEU A 26 39.24 4.38 12.42
N ALA A 27 40.48 4.04 12.77
CA ALA A 27 41.52 3.38 11.98
C ALA A 27 41.24 1.88 11.69
N PRO A 28 41.98 1.24 10.75
CA PRO A 28 41.61 -0.08 10.22
C PRO A 28 42.05 -1.21 11.14
N SER A 29 41.11 -2.10 11.49
CA SER A 29 41.41 -3.35 12.20
C SER A 29 41.11 -4.56 11.31
N GLU A 30 42.07 -5.48 11.33
CA GLU A 30 42.25 -6.64 10.46
C GLU A 30 41.11 -7.67 10.55
N VAL A 31 40.82 -8.29 9.40
CA VAL A 31 39.86 -9.37 9.22
C VAL A 31 40.50 -10.71 9.60
N PRO A 32 39.92 -11.51 10.51
CA PRO A 32 40.17 -12.94 10.52
C PRO A 32 39.09 -13.66 9.71
N SER A 33 39.53 -14.30 8.63
CA SER A 33 38.78 -15.27 7.85
C SER A 33 38.42 -16.50 8.70
N SER A 34 37.13 -16.71 9.00
CA SER A 34 36.62 -17.98 9.49
C SER A 34 35.54 -18.51 8.55
N THR A 35 35.94 -19.44 7.68
CA THR A 35 35.06 -20.38 6.99
C THR A 35 34.24 -21.16 8.03
N SER A 36 32.98 -20.81 8.17
CA SER A 36 31.98 -21.63 8.83
C SER A 36 30.98 -22.13 7.79
N THR A 37 31.06 -23.41 7.50
CA THR A 37 30.04 -24.18 6.79
C THR A 37 28.75 -24.17 7.60
N THR A 38 27.85 -23.23 7.30
CA THR A 38 26.46 -23.29 7.77
C THR A 38 25.69 -24.28 6.92
N THR A 39 25.39 -25.42 7.55
CA THR A 39 24.38 -26.38 7.15
C THR A 39 23.05 -25.69 6.85
N ALA A 40 22.44 -26.03 5.72
CA ALA A 40 21.17 -25.52 5.23
C ALA A 40 20.02 -25.80 6.22
N ALA A 41 19.67 -24.81 7.03
CA ALA A 41 18.35 -24.70 7.64
C ALA A 41 17.38 -24.13 6.60
N GLY A 42 16.14 -24.64 6.56
CA GLY A 42 15.17 -24.42 5.48
C GLY A 42 15.03 -22.96 5.05
N ALA A 43 15.24 -22.72 3.75
CA ALA A 43 15.11 -21.40 3.14
C ALA A 43 13.63 -21.02 3.01
N GLY A 44 13.04 -20.50 4.08
CA GLY A 44 11.76 -19.79 4.02
C GLY A 44 11.86 -18.58 3.08
N ALA A 45 10.75 -18.20 2.45
CA ALA A 45 10.68 -16.99 1.65
C ALA A 45 11.02 -15.76 2.50
N SER A 46 11.74 -14.79 1.93
CA SER A 46 12.06 -13.54 2.63
C SER A 46 10.84 -12.63 2.71
N ALA A 47 10.79 -11.72 3.69
CA ALA A 47 9.71 -10.75 3.93
C ALA A 47 9.63 -9.62 2.86
N PHE A 48 10.58 -9.58 1.95
CA PHE A 48 10.56 -8.75 0.75
C PHE A 48 11.26 -9.51 -0.39
N PRO A 49 11.04 -9.14 -1.67
CA PRO A 49 11.70 -9.80 -2.79
C PRO A 49 13.23 -9.65 -2.72
N VAL A 50 13.96 -10.76 -2.67
CA VAL A 50 15.43 -10.79 -2.67
C VAL A 50 15.93 -11.68 -3.79
N GLN A 51 16.85 -11.16 -4.60
CA GLN A 51 17.45 -11.90 -5.70
C GLN A 51 18.08 -13.22 -5.20
N GLY A 52 17.71 -14.33 -5.84
CA GLY A 52 18.24 -15.66 -5.53
C GLY A 52 17.60 -16.36 -4.32
N LYS A 53 16.61 -15.74 -3.65
CA LYS A 53 15.79 -16.40 -2.63
C LYS A 53 14.44 -16.82 -3.20
N PRO A 54 13.79 -17.86 -2.64
CA PRO A 54 12.41 -18.19 -2.97
C PRO A 54 11.50 -16.99 -2.74
N LEU A 55 10.66 -16.71 -3.72
CA LEU A 55 9.66 -15.64 -3.68
C LEU A 55 8.32 -16.19 -3.20
N LEU A 56 7.52 -15.36 -2.51
CA LEU A 56 6.15 -15.73 -2.14
C LEU A 56 5.29 -15.91 -3.39
N PRO A 57 4.58 -17.05 -3.55
CA PRO A 57 3.67 -17.23 -4.67
C PRO A 57 2.49 -16.25 -4.57
N PRO A 58 1.93 -15.81 -5.70
CA PRO A 58 0.79 -14.92 -5.70
C PRO A 58 -0.47 -15.62 -5.19
N ILE A 59 -1.22 -14.96 -4.30
CA ILE A 59 -2.45 -15.48 -3.67
C ILE A 59 -3.51 -14.37 -3.66
N CYS A 60 -4.77 -14.75 -3.93
CA CYS A 60 -5.94 -13.89 -3.79
C CYS A 60 -6.60 -14.18 -2.45
N HIS A 61 -7.00 -13.12 -1.73
CA HIS A 61 -7.53 -13.24 -0.38
C HIS A 61 -9.01 -12.88 -0.32
N ASP A 62 -9.73 -13.60 0.53
CA ASP A 62 -11.12 -13.30 0.85
C ASP A 62 -11.19 -12.20 1.93
N ILE A 63 -12.10 -11.24 1.75
CA ILE A 63 -12.24 -10.10 2.65
C ILE A 63 -12.80 -10.52 4.01
N ASP A 64 -13.67 -11.52 4.08
CA ASP A 64 -14.24 -11.98 5.34
C ASP A 64 -13.17 -12.70 6.17
N ASP A 65 -12.30 -13.48 5.54
CA ASP A 65 -11.13 -14.08 6.19
C ASP A 65 -10.18 -13.01 6.76
N MET A 66 -9.94 -11.92 6.03
CA MET A 66 -9.10 -10.80 6.50
C MET A 66 -9.76 -10.04 7.66
N ILE A 67 -11.06 -9.75 7.56
CA ILE A 67 -11.83 -9.07 8.60
C ILE A 67 -11.88 -9.91 9.89
N SER A 68 -11.98 -11.24 9.78
CA SER A 68 -12.02 -12.12 10.96
C SER A 68 -10.74 -12.12 11.80
N ARG A 69 -9.63 -11.58 11.25
CA ARG A 69 -8.34 -11.43 11.94
C ARG A 69 -8.21 -10.10 12.65
N LEU A 70 -9.15 -9.17 12.47
CA LEU A 70 -9.06 -7.86 13.10
C LEU A 70 -9.40 -7.94 14.59
N PRO A 71 -8.74 -7.13 15.43
CA PRO A 71 -9.13 -6.98 16.82
C PRO A 71 -10.51 -6.31 16.91
N SER A 72 -11.14 -6.38 18.09
CA SER A 72 -12.45 -5.74 18.30
C SER A 72 -12.40 -4.21 18.26
N LYS A 73 -11.22 -3.61 18.36
CA LYS A 73 -10.98 -2.17 18.38
C LYS A 73 -9.63 -1.88 17.74
N ILE A 74 -9.52 -0.77 17.01
CA ILE A 74 -8.26 -0.27 16.44
C ILE A 74 -8.07 1.21 16.72
N ALA A 75 -6.83 1.63 16.95
CA ALA A 75 -6.44 3.04 16.96
C ALA A 75 -5.96 3.53 15.59
N TYR A 76 -6.19 4.82 15.30
CA TYR A 76 -5.84 5.44 14.02
C TYR A 76 -5.37 6.89 14.16
N GLY A 77 -4.58 7.34 13.19
CA GLY A 77 -4.21 8.73 12.99
C GLY A 77 -4.84 9.29 11.71
N LEU A 78 -4.81 10.61 11.55
CA LEU A 78 -5.23 11.29 10.31
C LEU A 78 -4.02 11.91 9.62
N MET A 79 -3.77 11.49 8.39
CA MET A 79 -2.79 12.14 7.52
C MET A 79 -3.50 13.22 6.69
N SER A 80 -3.12 14.47 6.90
CA SER A 80 -3.63 15.60 6.11
C SER A 80 -2.67 15.90 4.96
N MET A 81 -3.21 16.05 3.75
CA MET A 81 -2.44 16.38 2.55
C MET A 81 -3.08 17.56 1.83
N ASP A 82 -2.32 18.62 1.61
CA ASP A 82 -2.75 19.74 0.78
C ASP A 82 -2.61 19.38 -0.69
N LEU A 83 -3.68 19.61 -1.45
CA LEU A 83 -3.77 19.35 -2.87
C LEU A 83 -3.48 20.63 -3.67
N ASP A 84 -3.13 20.47 -4.94
CA ASP A 84 -2.68 21.58 -5.79
C ASP A 84 -3.79 22.58 -6.13
N ASP A 85 -5.06 22.17 -5.97
CA ASP A 85 -6.23 23.04 -6.11
C ASP A 85 -6.53 23.87 -4.85
N GLY A 86 -5.70 23.73 -3.80
CA GLY A 86 -5.83 24.39 -2.52
C GLY A 86 -6.79 23.72 -1.54
N SER A 87 -7.39 22.58 -1.91
CA SER A 87 -8.16 21.75 -0.98
C SER A 87 -7.23 20.86 -0.15
N THR A 88 -7.74 20.31 0.95
CA THR A 88 -7.02 19.36 1.80
C THR A 88 -7.81 18.06 1.87
N ILE A 89 -7.13 16.93 1.72
CA ILE A 89 -7.70 15.60 1.97
C ILE A 89 -7.13 15.04 3.27
N GLN A 90 -7.98 14.39 4.06
CA GLN A 90 -7.58 13.66 5.25
C GLN A 90 -7.82 12.18 5.05
N VAL A 91 -6.75 11.39 5.10
CA VAL A 91 -6.79 9.93 4.97
C VAL A 91 -6.46 9.30 6.33
N PRO A 92 -7.32 8.44 6.89
CA PRO A 92 -7.02 7.74 8.11
C PRO A 92 -6.01 6.63 7.89
N ARG A 93 -5.20 6.36 8.91
CA ARG A 93 -4.29 5.22 8.95
C ARG A 93 -4.34 4.59 10.31
N ARG A 94 -4.43 3.26 10.37
CA ARG A 94 -4.22 2.52 11.60
C ARG A 94 -2.85 2.84 12.17
N GLU A 95 -2.79 3.09 13.47
CA GLU A 95 -1.55 3.42 14.18
C GLU A 95 -0.57 2.25 14.16
N LEU A 96 0.72 2.53 13.93
CA LEU A 96 1.74 1.48 13.86
C LEU A 96 1.91 0.75 15.20
N TRP A 97 1.75 1.46 16.32
CA TRP A 97 1.80 0.83 17.64
C TRP A 97 0.65 -0.15 17.84
N ASP A 98 -0.54 0.14 17.29
CA ASP A 98 -1.72 -0.72 17.39
C ASP A 98 -1.53 -2.01 16.57
N VAL A 99 -0.93 -1.88 15.38
CA VAL A 99 -0.48 -3.02 14.55
C VAL A 99 0.50 -3.91 15.32
N ARG A 100 1.50 -3.30 15.99
CA ARG A 100 2.50 -4.03 16.78
C ARG A 100 1.86 -4.78 17.96
N VAL A 101 0.88 -4.19 18.63
CA VAL A 101 0.13 -4.85 19.71
C VAL A 101 -0.59 -6.09 19.20
N GLN A 102 -1.26 -6.01 18.05
CA GLN A 102 -1.90 -7.18 17.44
C GLN A 102 -0.88 -8.27 17.08
N LEU A 103 0.25 -7.91 16.47
CA LEU A 103 1.30 -8.87 16.11
C LEU A 103 1.83 -9.61 17.35
N MET A 104 2.07 -8.89 18.45
CA MET A 104 2.50 -9.50 19.72
C MET A 104 1.45 -10.48 20.25
N ALA A 105 0.16 -10.14 20.17
CA ALA A 105 -0.92 -11.03 20.59
C ALA A 105 -0.99 -12.30 19.71
N GLU A 106 -0.88 -12.17 18.39
CA GLU A 106 -0.85 -13.30 17.44
C GLU A 106 0.37 -14.22 17.67
N GLU A 107 1.53 -13.64 18.02
CA GLU A 107 2.75 -14.40 18.35
C GLU A 107 2.60 -15.18 19.66
N GLU A 108 2.01 -14.60 20.69
CA GLU A 108 1.76 -15.28 21.98
C GLU A 108 0.81 -16.47 21.83
N GLU A 109 -0.25 -16.33 21.03
CA GLU A 109 -1.19 -17.42 20.73
C GLU A 109 -0.49 -18.58 19.99
N ASN A 110 0.36 -18.25 19.00
CA ASN A 110 1.12 -19.23 18.23
C ASN A 110 2.29 -19.87 19.02
N SER A 111 2.81 -19.18 20.05
CA SER A 111 3.88 -19.66 20.92
C SER A 111 3.46 -20.84 21.82
N SER A 112 2.16 -21.12 21.92
CA SER A 112 1.66 -22.35 22.54
C SER A 112 1.93 -23.62 21.69
N ALA A 113 2.46 -23.49 20.47
CA ALA A 113 2.66 -24.59 19.52
C ALA A 113 4.13 -24.92 19.15
N SER A 114 5.16 -24.17 19.59
CA SER A 114 6.57 -24.57 19.41
C SER A 114 7.54 -23.66 20.15
N GLU A 115 8.50 -24.24 20.88
CA GLU A 115 9.59 -23.55 21.57
C GLU A 115 10.50 -22.72 20.64
N THR A 116 11.08 -21.65 21.21
CA THR A 116 12.25 -20.84 20.79
C THR A 116 12.07 -19.66 19.82
N ALA A 117 12.04 -18.43 20.34
CA ALA A 117 13.06 -17.41 20.03
C ALA A 117 12.99 -16.19 21.00
N PRO A 118 14.14 -15.70 21.50
CA PRO A 118 14.21 -14.57 22.42
C PRO A 118 14.47 -13.24 21.71
N GLY A 119 13.94 -12.16 22.29
CA GLY A 119 14.66 -10.88 22.37
C GLY A 119 13.91 -9.68 21.82
N LEU A 120 13.64 -8.73 22.70
CA LEU A 120 13.41 -7.32 22.42
C LEU A 120 14.76 -6.62 22.20
N GLY A 121 14.87 -5.79 21.17
CA GLY A 121 16.04 -4.96 20.91
C GLY A 121 15.76 -4.04 19.72
N GLU A 122 16.15 -2.77 19.86
CA GLU A 122 15.87 -1.60 18.99
C GLU A 122 16.49 -1.68 17.56
N HIS A 123 16.45 -2.84 16.92
CA HIS A 123 16.84 -2.98 15.51
C HIS A 123 15.63 -3.50 14.73
N ASP A 124 15.10 -2.65 13.84
CA ASP A 124 13.91 -2.80 12.96
C ASP A 124 13.93 -4.01 12.00
N VAL A 125 14.82 -4.98 12.22
CA VAL A 125 14.91 -6.20 11.42
C VAL A 125 15.11 -7.40 12.35
N LYS A 126 14.13 -7.67 13.22
CA LYS A 126 14.03 -8.99 13.86
C LYS A 126 13.13 -9.90 13.03
N THR A 127 13.81 -10.87 12.41
CA THR A 127 13.30 -12.21 12.08
C THR A 127 11.89 -12.29 11.49
N GLY A 128 11.71 -11.75 10.28
CA GLY A 128 10.67 -12.23 9.35
C GLY A 128 9.46 -11.34 9.13
N ILE A 129 9.31 -10.23 9.87
CA ILE A 129 8.22 -9.27 9.68
C ILE A 129 8.76 -8.04 8.94
N TYR A 130 8.14 -7.70 7.79
CA TYR A 130 8.45 -6.49 7.04
C TYR A 130 7.59 -5.32 7.56
N GLU A 131 8.17 -4.47 8.41
CA GLU A 131 7.48 -3.28 8.92
C GLU A 131 7.35 -2.15 7.89
N GLY A 132 8.16 -2.17 6.82
CA GLY A 132 8.16 -1.11 5.80
C GLY A 132 6.81 -0.97 5.07
N GLY A 133 6.00 -2.03 5.04
CA GLY A 133 4.65 -2.02 4.46
C GLY A 133 3.59 -1.42 5.38
N PHE A 134 3.90 -1.23 6.66
CA PHE A 134 3.00 -0.62 7.63
C PHE A 134 3.10 0.91 7.65
N LYS A 135 4.11 1.47 6.99
CA LYS A 135 4.33 2.92 6.88
C LYS A 135 3.80 3.46 5.56
N SER A 136 3.53 4.77 5.53
CA SER A 136 3.29 5.51 4.30
C SER A 136 4.58 6.18 3.86
N TRP A 137 4.88 6.12 2.58
CA TRP A 137 6.06 6.75 2.00
C TRP A 137 5.71 8.06 1.31
N GLU A 138 6.60 9.05 1.32
CA GLU A 138 6.33 10.38 0.74
C GLU A 138 5.90 10.33 -0.73
N SER A 139 6.44 9.40 -1.53
CA SER A 139 6.04 9.26 -2.94
C SER A 139 4.55 8.91 -3.12
N SER A 140 3.89 8.29 -2.14
CA SER A 140 2.44 8.02 -2.24
C SER A 140 1.62 9.30 -2.05
N VAL A 141 2.09 10.27 -1.26
CA VAL A 141 1.51 11.61 -1.14
C VAL A 141 1.62 12.36 -2.48
N ASP A 142 2.78 12.27 -3.13
CA ASP A 142 2.99 12.87 -4.44
C ASP A 142 2.05 12.26 -5.49
N LEU A 143 1.83 10.95 -5.43
CA LEU A 143 0.88 10.25 -6.29
C LEU A 143 -0.56 10.73 -6.05
N VAL A 144 -1.01 10.88 -4.80
CA VAL A 144 -2.35 11.41 -4.46
C VAL A 144 -2.56 12.80 -5.04
N LYS A 145 -1.57 13.70 -4.89
CA LYS A 145 -1.65 15.06 -5.43
C LYS A 145 -1.77 15.06 -6.96
N VAL A 146 -1.05 14.16 -7.65
CA VAL A 146 -1.19 13.98 -9.11
C VAL A 146 -2.56 13.42 -9.49
N LEU A 147 -3.09 12.45 -8.75
CA LEU A 147 -4.44 11.92 -9.00
C LEU A 147 -5.52 13.01 -8.85
N ALA A 148 -5.34 13.93 -7.91
CA ALA A 148 -6.21 15.08 -7.74
C ALA A 148 -6.07 16.06 -8.91
N SER A 149 -4.85 16.41 -9.33
CA SER A 149 -4.60 17.36 -10.43
C SER A 149 -5.10 16.85 -11.79
N GLU A 150 -4.97 15.55 -12.04
CA GLU A 150 -5.51 14.88 -13.23
C GLU A 150 -7.03 14.74 -13.20
N ASN A 151 -7.68 15.21 -12.13
CA ASN A 151 -9.13 15.17 -11.93
C ASN A 151 -9.68 13.75 -12.19
N THR A 152 -9.12 12.78 -11.46
CA THR A 152 -9.46 11.36 -11.63
C THR A 152 -10.84 11.00 -11.07
N ALA A 153 -11.35 11.72 -10.06
CA ALA A 153 -12.62 11.40 -9.40
C ALA A 153 -13.85 11.35 -10.36
N PRO A 154 -14.03 12.30 -11.31
CA PRO A 154 -15.08 12.21 -12.31
C PRO A 154 -15.06 10.97 -13.21
N ILE A 155 -13.92 10.27 -13.33
CA ILE A 155 -13.81 9.04 -14.13
C ILE A 155 -14.78 7.98 -13.58
N PHE A 156 -14.94 7.91 -12.25
CA PHE A 156 -15.81 6.95 -11.56
C PHE A 156 -17.30 7.10 -11.89
N SER A 157 -17.71 8.24 -12.46
CA SER A 157 -19.09 8.48 -12.91
C SER A 157 -19.27 8.37 -14.43
N ARG A 158 -18.19 8.19 -15.19
CA ARG A 158 -18.21 8.15 -16.67
C ARG A 158 -18.06 6.73 -17.21
N SER A 159 -17.23 5.92 -16.58
CA SER A 159 -16.92 4.56 -17.01
C SER A 159 -16.73 3.63 -15.81
N PRO A 160 -17.03 2.33 -15.93
CA PRO A 160 -16.51 1.33 -15.00
C PRO A 160 -14.98 1.45 -14.89
N CYS A 161 -14.45 1.30 -13.68
CA CYS A 161 -13.04 1.54 -13.40
C CYS A 161 -12.39 0.36 -12.67
N LEU A 162 -11.20 -0.04 -13.13
CA LEU A 162 -10.28 -0.91 -12.41
C LEU A 162 -9.09 -0.08 -11.95
N SER A 163 -8.93 0.10 -10.64
CA SER A 163 -7.73 0.69 -10.05
C SER A 163 -6.89 -0.41 -9.43
N ILE A 164 -5.63 -0.54 -9.82
CA ILE A 164 -4.69 -1.53 -9.31
C ILE A 164 -3.55 -0.81 -8.62
N GLU A 165 -3.35 -1.03 -7.32
CA GLU A 165 -2.19 -0.50 -6.60
C GLU A 165 -1.21 -1.64 -6.29
N LEU A 166 -0.04 -1.60 -6.94
CA LEU A 166 1.04 -2.55 -6.74
C LEU A 166 1.98 -2.05 -5.64
N GLY A 167 2.24 -2.89 -4.64
CA GLY A 167 2.99 -2.48 -3.45
C GLY A 167 2.20 -1.50 -2.59
N CYS A 168 0.95 -1.83 -2.27
CA CYS A 168 0.00 -0.87 -1.72
C CYS A 168 0.32 -0.43 -0.29
N GLY A 169 0.93 -1.27 0.56
CA GLY A 169 1.22 -0.89 1.95
C GLY A 169 -0.02 -0.36 2.69
N THR A 170 0.06 0.89 3.15
CA THR A 170 -1.06 1.63 3.78
C THR A 170 -2.21 2.02 2.81
N ALA A 171 -2.03 1.82 1.50
CA ALA A 171 -2.97 2.09 0.41
C ALA A 171 -3.40 3.56 0.26
N LEU A 172 -2.52 4.49 0.60
CA LEU A 172 -2.81 5.93 0.62
C LEU A 172 -3.45 6.44 -0.69
N PRO A 173 -2.95 6.11 -1.90
CA PRO A 173 -3.60 6.50 -3.16
C PRO A 173 -4.97 5.87 -3.34
N SER A 174 -5.12 4.56 -3.11
CA SER A 174 -6.42 3.90 -3.27
C SER A 174 -7.46 4.38 -2.27
N LEU A 175 -7.05 4.77 -1.06
CA LEU A 175 -7.94 5.38 -0.06
C LEU A 175 -8.44 6.76 -0.50
N ALA A 176 -7.58 7.58 -1.10
CA ALA A 176 -7.99 8.86 -1.69
C ALA A 176 -9.03 8.63 -2.80
N LEU A 177 -8.76 7.70 -3.72
CA LEU A 177 -9.71 7.32 -4.78
C LEU A 177 -11.04 6.81 -4.20
N PHE A 178 -10.98 5.98 -3.16
CA PHE A 178 -12.16 5.45 -2.47
C PHE A 178 -13.00 6.56 -1.84
N GLN A 179 -12.37 7.48 -1.11
CA GLN A 179 -13.04 8.63 -0.50
C GLN A 179 -13.71 9.53 -1.54
N TRP A 180 -13.03 9.84 -2.64
CA TRP A 180 -13.61 10.62 -3.74
C TRP A 180 -14.75 9.88 -4.43
N ALA A 181 -14.63 8.57 -4.64
CA ALA A 181 -15.67 7.75 -5.24
C ALA A 181 -16.93 7.72 -4.37
N LEU A 182 -16.80 7.54 -3.06
CA LEU A 182 -17.94 7.56 -2.13
C LEU A 182 -18.64 8.92 -2.13
N ALA A 183 -17.88 10.03 -2.02
CA ALA A 183 -18.43 11.38 -2.07
C ALA A 183 -19.18 11.65 -3.39
N GLY A 184 -18.60 11.26 -4.54
CA GLY A 184 -19.23 11.44 -5.85
C GLY A 184 -20.52 10.62 -6.03
N ARG A 185 -20.60 9.43 -5.42
CA ARG A 185 -21.76 8.51 -5.51
C ARG A 185 -22.96 8.92 -4.66
N GLN A 186 -22.80 9.90 -3.76
CA GLN A 186 -23.94 10.47 -3.03
C GLN A 186 -24.91 11.21 -3.97
N SER A 187 -24.40 11.81 -5.05
CA SER A 187 -25.19 12.60 -6.01
C SER A 187 -25.10 12.11 -7.47
N GLY A 188 -24.19 11.18 -7.76
CA GLY A 188 -23.87 10.73 -9.12
C GLY A 188 -24.31 9.31 -9.48
N ALA A 189 -24.01 8.91 -10.72
CA ALA A 189 -24.18 7.53 -11.15
C ALA A 189 -23.20 6.59 -10.42
N ARG A 190 -23.68 5.41 -10.05
CA ARG A 190 -22.87 4.35 -9.45
C ARG A 190 -22.47 3.38 -10.55
N LEU A 191 -21.27 3.55 -11.09
CA LEU A 191 -20.66 2.60 -12.02
C LEU A 191 -19.71 1.66 -11.27
N PRO A 192 -19.45 0.43 -11.75
CA PRO A 192 -18.56 -0.50 -11.07
C PRO A 192 -17.16 0.10 -10.86
N LEU A 193 -16.66 0.06 -9.63
CA LEU A 193 -15.28 0.39 -9.28
C LEU A 193 -14.65 -0.80 -8.57
N VAL A 194 -13.59 -1.34 -9.14
CA VAL A 194 -12.73 -2.33 -8.47
C VAL A 194 -11.46 -1.63 -8.03
N LEU A 195 -11.16 -1.73 -6.73
CA LEU A 195 -9.87 -1.39 -6.17
C LEU A 195 -9.14 -2.71 -5.91
N ALA A 196 -8.11 -3.00 -6.69
CA ALA A 196 -7.22 -4.14 -6.52
C ALA A 196 -5.96 -3.68 -5.77
N LEU A 197 -5.77 -4.22 -4.57
CA LEU A 197 -4.71 -3.86 -3.63
C LEU A 197 -3.74 -5.03 -3.55
N ALA A 198 -2.50 -4.79 -3.98
CA ALA A 198 -1.48 -5.82 -4.02
C ALA A 198 -0.27 -5.45 -3.16
N ASP A 199 0.12 -6.34 -2.25
CA ASP A 199 1.36 -6.22 -1.49
C ASP A 199 2.16 -7.52 -1.56
N TYR A 200 3.48 -7.47 -1.34
CA TYR A 200 4.24 -8.70 -1.27
C TYR A 200 3.82 -9.55 -0.05
N ASN A 201 3.48 -8.90 1.07
CA ASN A 201 3.18 -9.56 2.33
C ASN A 201 1.66 -9.61 2.61
N PRO A 202 1.07 -10.80 2.85
CA PRO A 202 -0.35 -10.89 3.20
C PRO A 202 -0.68 -10.20 4.53
N SER A 203 0.28 -10.12 5.46
CA SER A 203 0.08 -9.44 6.75
C SER A 203 -0.13 -7.95 6.61
N VAL A 204 0.53 -7.29 5.66
CA VAL A 204 0.28 -5.87 5.36
C VAL A 204 -1.18 -5.63 4.97
N LEU A 205 -1.74 -6.53 4.17
CA LEU A 205 -3.11 -6.42 3.69
C LEU A 205 -4.13 -6.49 4.84
N TYR A 206 -4.04 -7.50 5.71
CA TYR A 206 -5.02 -7.66 6.79
C TYR A 206 -4.74 -6.77 8.01
N LEU A 207 -3.48 -6.43 8.31
CA LEU A 207 -3.13 -5.58 9.45
C LEU A 207 -3.31 -4.10 9.18
N VAL A 208 -3.15 -3.66 7.93
CA VAL A 208 -3.07 -2.23 7.61
C VAL A 208 -4.02 -1.84 6.48
N THR A 209 -3.94 -2.49 5.33
CA THR A 209 -4.73 -2.08 4.16
C THR A 209 -6.23 -2.17 4.43
N VAL A 210 -6.74 -3.34 4.86
CA VAL A 210 -8.17 -3.56 5.14
C VAL A 210 -8.69 -2.62 6.25
N PRO A 211 -8.05 -2.51 7.43
CA PRO A 211 -8.45 -1.54 8.46
C PRO A 211 -8.54 -0.11 7.96
N ASN A 212 -7.61 0.34 7.12
CA ASN A 212 -7.63 1.71 6.61
C ASN A 212 -8.85 1.98 5.73
N PHE A 213 -9.30 1.00 4.94
CA PHE A 213 -10.55 1.12 4.17
C PHE A 213 -11.79 1.21 5.07
N ILE A 214 -11.82 0.40 6.14
CA ILE A 214 -12.91 0.44 7.13
C ILE A 214 -12.93 1.82 7.83
N LEU A 215 -11.77 2.31 8.26
CA LEU A 215 -11.61 3.63 8.88
C LEU A 215 -12.05 4.75 7.94
N ALA A 216 -11.61 4.73 6.68
CA ALA A 216 -11.97 5.74 5.68
C ALA A 216 -13.47 5.80 5.44
N TRP A 217 -14.12 4.63 5.32
CA TRP A 217 -15.57 4.55 5.22
C TRP A 217 -16.28 5.06 6.49
N ALA A 218 -15.87 4.56 7.66
CA ALA A 218 -16.52 4.89 8.93
C ALA A 218 -16.45 6.39 9.22
N LEU A 219 -15.30 7.03 8.96
CA LEU A 219 -15.14 8.48 9.14
C LEU A 219 -16.00 9.28 8.17
N GLN A 220 -16.08 8.87 6.89
CA GLN A 220 -16.95 9.53 5.91
C GLN A 220 -18.44 9.34 6.19
N GLN A 221 -18.83 8.27 6.86
CA GLN A 221 -20.23 7.96 7.19
C GLN A 221 -20.61 8.36 8.62
N ARG A 222 -19.69 8.99 9.36
CA ARG A 222 -19.93 9.42 10.74
C ARG A 222 -21.08 10.43 10.78
N GLY A 223 -22.10 10.12 11.57
CA GLY A 223 -23.32 10.94 11.68
C GLY A 223 -24.35 10.72 10.56
N GLU A 224 -24.01 9.97 9.51
CA GLU A 224 -24.97 9.54 8.47
C GLU A 224 -25.48 8.12 8.73
N ASN A 225 -24.61 7.22 9.20
CA ASN A 225 -24.95 5.83 9.48
C ASN A 225 -25.10 5.59 11.00
N PRO A 226 -26.32 5.27 11.50
CA PRO A 226 -26.57 5.06 12.93
C PRO A 226 -25.76 3.94 13.58
N VAL A 227 -25.23 2.98 12.78
CA VAL A 227 -24.38 1.91 13.32
C VAL A 227 -23.07 2.44 13.90
N LEU A 228 -22.65 3.64 13.47
CA LEU A 228 -21.43 4.30 13.94
C LEU A 228 -21.68 5.15 15.19
N ASP A 229 -22.93 5.26 15.66
CA ASP A 229 -23.27 5.99 16.87
C ASP A 229 -22.67 5.28 18.09
N GLY A 230 -21.61 5.87 18.65
CA GLY A 230 -20.88 5.29 19.77
C GLY A 230 -19.81 4.26 19.38
N ALA A 231 -19.57 4.02 18.09
CA ALA A 231 -18.45 3.19 17.63
C ALA A 231 -17.09 3.91 17.70
N PHE A 232 -17.11 5.25 17.70
CA PHE A 232 -15.93 6.08 17.91
C PHE A 232 -15.80 6.46 19.38
N SER A 233 -14.58 6.44 19.92
CA SER A 233 -14.33 6.83 21.31
C SER A 233 -14.80 8.28 21.59
N PRO A 234 -15.58 8.51 22.68
CA PRO A 234 -16.23 9.80 22.96
C PRO A 234 -15.31 10.86 23.57
N ASP A 235 -14.13 10.47 24.05
CA ASP A 235 -13.12 11.27 24.75
C ASP A 235 -12.10 11.93 23.82
N GLY A 236 -12.29 11.81 22.51
CA GLY A 236 -11.36 12.35 21.52
C GLY A 236 -10.17 11.44 21.26
N GLU A 237 -10.14 10.24 21.86
CA GLU A 237 -9.22 9.19 21.42
C GLU A 237 -9.60 8.74 20.00
N MET A 238 -8.59 8.60 19.15
CA MET A 238 -8.77 8.25 17.75
C MET A 238 -8.85 6.73 17.61
N GLU A 239 -9.93 6.16 18.13
CA GLU A 239 -10.20 4.73 18.10
C GLU A 239 -11.55 4.42 17.43
N LEU A 240 -11.66 3.23 16.86
CA LEU A 240 -12.87 2.69 16.26
C LEU A 240 -13.12 1.26 16.78
N ASP A 241 -14.30 1.04 17.35
CA ASP A 241 -14.81 -0.29 17.67
C ASP A 241 -15.29 -1.00 16.40
N LEU A 242 -14.71 -2.17 16.13
CA LEU A 242 -14.98 -3.01 14.97
C LEU A 242 -16.05 -4.07 15.30
N THR A 243 -17.25 -3.62 15.70
CA THR A 243 -18.35 -4.55 15.98
C THR A 243 -18.81 -5.27 14.70
N SER A 244 -19.48 -6.41 14.85
CA SER A 244 -20.02 -7.16 13.71
C SER A 244 -20.99 -6.32 12.86
N GLU A 245 -21.74 -5.41 13.49
CA GLU A 245 -22.65 -4.49 12.82
C GLU A 245 -21.89 -3.44 12.00
N VAL A 246 -20.81 -2.86 12.54
CA VAL A 246 -19.95 -1.90 11.83
C VAL A 246 -19.32 -2.57 10.60
N LEU A 247 -18.76 -3.77 10.77
CA LEU A 247 -18.12 -4.54 9.70
C LEU A 247 -19.13 -4.95 8.62
N GLN A 248 -20.34 -5.35 9.01
CA GLN A 248 -21.39 -5.67 8.04
C GLN A 248 -21.87 -4.43 7.28
N ALA A 249 -22.06 -3.30 7.97
CA ALA A 249 -22.45 -2.05 7.33
C ALA A 249 -21.38 -1.52 6.35
N PHE A 250 -20.09 -1.74 6.65
CA PHE A 250 -19.00 -1.48 5.70
C PHE A 250 -19.17 -2.31 4.41
N LYS A 251 -19.36 -3.63 4.54
CA LYS A 251 -19.57 -4.52 3.38
C LYS A 251 -20.83 -4.15 2.58
N ASP A 252 -21.92 -3.83 3.27
CA ASP A 252 -23.18 -3.40 2.63
C ASP A 252 -23.00 -2.06 1.90
N SER A 253 -22.19 -1.15 2.46
CA SER A 253 -21.82 0.10 1.80
C SER A 253 -21.03 -0.13 0.52
N LEU A 254 -20.04 -1.03 0.53
CA LEU A 254 -19.29 -1.39 -0.68
C LEU A 254 -20.24 -1.88 -1.79
N LEU A 255 -21.14 -2.82 -1.46
CA LEU A 255 -22.10 -3.38 -2.40
C LEU A 255 -23.07 -2.33 -2.94
N SER A 256 -23.70 -1.54 -2.06
CA SER A 256 -24.67 -0.51 -2.44
C SER A 256 -24.04 0.61 -3.27
N ASN A 257 -22.75 0.85 -3.08
CA ASN A 257 -21.95 1.76 -3.88
C ASN A 257 -21.33 1.13 -5.11
N GLN A 258 -21.55 -0.15 -5.45
CA GLN A 258 -20.87 -0.84 -6.56
C GLN A 258 -19.34 -0.71 -6.51
N ILE A 259 -18.77 -0.78 -5.31
CA ILE A 259 -17.32 -0.82 -5.08
C ILE A 259 -16.96 -2.25 -4.68
N SER A 260 -15.89 -2.79 -5.25
CA SER A 260 -15.33 -4.07 -4.86
C SER A 260 -13.86 -3.90 -4.50
N LEU A 261 -13.43 -4.53 -3.42
CA LEU A 261 -12.04 -4.57 -3.00
C LEU A 261 -11.49 -5.96 -3.33
N LEU A 262 -10.36 -6.01 -4.02
CA LEU A 262 -9.67 -7.23 -4.40
C LEU A 262 -8.28 -7.22 -3.78
N PHE A 263 -7.93 -8.23 -2.98
CA PHE A 263 -6.66 -8.27 -2.26
C PHE A 263 -5.77 -9.38 -2.81
N LEU A 264 -4.55 -9.02 -3.22
CA LEU A 264 -3.57 -9.97 -3.72
C LEU A 264 -2.28 -9.86 -2.92
N SER A 265 -1.72 -10.97 -2.48
CA SER A 265 -0.37 -11.00 -1.92
C SER A 265 0.61 -11.74 -2.82
N GLY A 266 1.91 -11.53 -2.60
CA GLY A 266 2.99 -12.32 -3.18
C GLY A 266 3.80 -11.58 -4.24
N ALA A 267 4.72 -12.28 -4.87
CA ALA A 267 5.65 -11.69 -5.81
C ALA A 267 4.98 -11.29 -7.12
N TRP A 268 5.44 -10.17 -7.67
CA TRP A 268 5.13 -9.78 -9.04
C TRP A 268 5.72 -10.80 -10.01
N SER A 269 4.85 -11.40 -10.83
CA SER A 269 5.20 -12.45 -11.78
C SER A 269 4.11 -12.61 -12.85
N PRO A 270 4.34 -13.40 -13.91
CA PRO A 270 3.28 -13.75 -14.86
C PRO A 270 2.07 -14.43 -14.20
N GLU A 271 2.30 -15.29 -13.20
CA GLU A 271 1.26 -15.94 -12.41
C GLU A 271 0.44 -14.91 -11.62
N PHE A 272 1.07 -13.85 -11.11
CA PHE A 272 0.37 -12.74 -10.45
C PHE A 272 -0.59 -12.03 -11.42
N VAL A 273 -0.15 -11.75 -12.65
CA VAL A 273 -1.00 -11.11 -13.68
C VAL A 273 -2.18 -12.00 -14.07
N GLN A 274 -1.93 -13.30 -14.20
CA GLN A 274 -2.99 -14.28 -14.47
C GLN A 274 -3.99 -14.35 -13.31
N LEU A 275 -3.51 -14.37 -12.06
CA LEU A 275 -4.34 -14.37 -10.88
C LEU A 275 -5.21 -13.11 -10.82
N LEU A 276 -4.61 -11.93 -10.99
CA LEU A 276 -5.33 -10.64 -11.04
C LEU A 276 -6.46 -10.69 -12.07
N SER A 277 -6.16 -11.15 -13.29
CA SER A 277 -7.14 -11.24 -14.39
C SER A 277 -8.30 -12.20 -14.07
N ASN A 278 -7.99 -13.34 -13.44
CA ASN A 278 -8.98 -14.36 -13.11
C ASN A 278 -9.86 -13.98 -11.92
N SER A 279 -9.37 -13.11 -11.03
CA SER A 279 -10.09 -12.64 -9.85
C SER A 279 -10.98 -11.43 -10.11
N MET A 280 -11.03 -10.92 -11.35
CA MET A 280 -11.84 -9.75 -11.71
C MET A 280 -13.34 -10.03 -11.59
N PRO A 281 -14.12 -9.17 -10.91
CA PRO A 281 -15.58 -9.29 -10.86
C PRO A 281 -16.24 -9.18 -12.25
N SER A 282 -17.31 -9.97 -12.47
CA SER A 282 -18.08 -10.03 -13.73
C SER A 282 -18.46 -8.68 -14.35
N PRO A 283 -18.88 -7.64 -13.61
CA PRO A 283 -19.23 -6.35 -14.21
C PRO A 283 -18.10 -5.68 -14.99
N LEU A 284 -16.84 -6.02 -14.69
CA LEU A 284 -15.67 -5.59 -15.48
C LEU A 284 -15.14 -6.70 -16.39
N ALA A 285 -15.33 -7.98 -16.05
CA ALA A 285 -14.85 -9.10 -16.86
C ALA A 285 -15.59 -9.27 -18.21
N ASP A 286 -16.84 -8.79 -18.31
CA ASP A 286 -17.68 -9.04 -19.50
C ASP A 286 -17.28 -8.23 -20.77
N GLY A 287 -16.14 -7.53 -20.75
CA GLY A 287 -15.36 -7.09 -21.94
C GLY A 287 -16.05 -6.15 -22.96
N ALA A 288 -17.32 -5.81 -22.76
CA ALA A 288 -18.15 -5.13 -23.75
C ALA A 288 -18.17 -3.60 -23.61
N GLY A 289 -17.71 -3.06 -22.48
CA GLY A 289 -17.77 -1.63 -22.13
C GLY A 289 -16.43 -0.89 -22.23
N GLU A 290 -16.49 0.44 -22.25
CA GLU A 290 -15.34 1.34 -22.09
C GLU A 290 -14.88 1.29 -20.63
N VAL A 291 -14.00 0.35 -20.30
CA VAL A 291 -13.38 0.26 -18.96
C VAL A 291 -12.17 1.19 -18.90
N TYR A 292 -12.05 1.94 -17.81
CA TYR A 292 -10.84 2.68 -17.50
C TYR A 292 -9.99 1.90 -16.50
N THR A 293 -8.76 1.56 -16.86
CA THR A 293 -7.82 0.88 -15.98
C THR A 293 -6.71 1.82 -15.56
N LEU A 294 -6.54 2.00 -14.25
CA LEU A 294 -5.50 2.78 -13.62
C LEU A 294 -4.58 1.85 -12.84
N VAL A 295 -3.30 1.78 -13.21
CA VAL A 295 -2.29 1.07 -12.41
C VAL A 295 -1.46 2.09 -11.64
N MET A 296 -1.25 1.87 -10.36
CA MET A 296 -0.53 2.75 -9.45
C MET A 296 0.59 1.98 -8.75
N GLY A 297 1.65 2.70 -8.41
CA GLY A 297 2.71 2.19 -7.55
C GLY A 297 3.50 3.35 -6.96
N ALA A 298 3.80 3.27 -5.67
CA ALA A 298 4.62 4.24 -4.96
C ALA A 298 5.79 3.53 -4.29
N GLU A 299 7.02 4.00 -4.51
CA GLU A 299 8.26 3.39 -3.96
C GLU A 299 8.51 1.93 -4.35
N THR A 300 8.06 1.48 -5.52
CA THR A 300 8.14 0.06 -5.94
C THR A 300 9.44 -0.33 -6.65
N ILE A 301 10.31 0.64 -6.96
CA ILE A 301 11.48 0.48 -7.85
C ILE A 301 12.81 0.69 -7.13
N TYR A 302 12.86 0.47 -5.81
CA TYR A 302 13.99 0.79 -4.93
C TYR A 302 15.29 0.04 -5.24
N SER A 303 15.24 -1.08 -5.94
CA SER A 303 16.43 -1.85 -6.35
C SER A 303 16.33 -2.30 -7.80
N PRO A 304 17.45 -2.58 -8.50
CA PRO A 304 17.41 -3.08 -9.88
C PRO A 304 16.58 -4.36 -10.05
N PHE A 305 16.58 -5.24 -9.05
CA PHE A 305 15.78 -6.46 -9.05
C PHE A 305 14.28 -6.16 -8.96
N ALA A 306 13.87 -5.32 -8.01
CA ALA A 306 12.48 -4.91 -7.86
C ALA A 306 11.99 -4.13 -9.09
N LEU A 307 12.83 -3.25 -9.64
CA LEU A 307 12.57 -2.47 -10.84
C LEU A 307 12.24 -3.37 -12.04
N GLU A 308 13.03 -4.40 -12.30
CA GLU A 308 12.81 -5.31 -13.43
C GLU A 308 11.51 -6.11 -13.27
N SER A 309 11.28 -6.69 -12.08
CA SER A 309 10.04 -7.43 -11.79
C SER A 309 8.80 -6.54 -11.87
N PHE A 310 8.90 -5.30 -11.38
CA PHE A 310 7.82 -4.31 -11.44
C PHE A 310 7.52 -3.88 -12.88
N ALA A 311 8.55 -3.51 -13.65
CA ALA A 311 8.40 -3.05 -15.03
C ALA A 311 7.76 -4.10 -15.94
N THR A 312 8.22 -5.36 -15.83
CA THR A 312 7.70 -6.48 -16.61
C THR A 312 6.24 -6.81 -16.25
N THR A 313 5.92 -6.79 -14.96
CA THR A 313 4.55 -7.03 -14.47
C THR A 313 3.61 -5.91 -14.88
N LEU A 314 4.04 -4.65 -14.75
CA LEU A 314 3.28 -3.48 -15.18
C LEU A 314 2.95 -3.55 -16.67
N LEU A 315 3.93 -3.84 -17.51
CA LEU A 315 3.71 -4.00 -18.95
C LEU A 315 2.71 -5.12 -19.24
N ALA A 316 2.89 -6.28 -18.61
CA ALA A 316 1.99 -7.42 -18.80
C ALA A 316 0.54 -7.11 -18.40
N ILE A 317 0.32 -6.36 -17.30
CA ILE A 317 -1.00 -5.87 -16.90
C ILE A 317 -1.57 -4.95 -17.98
N LEU A 318 -0.84 -3.91 -18.39
CA LEU A 318 -1.32 -2.96 -19.41
C LEU A 318 -1.68 -3.67 -20.73
N GLU A 319 -0.86 -4.62 -21.16
CA GLU A 319 -1.14 -5.37 -22.38
C GLU A 319 -2.34 -6.31 -22.24
N GLN A 320 -2.50 -6.94 -21.07
CA GLN A 320 -3.64 -7.80 -20.78
C GLN A 320 -4.95 -6.98 -20.80
N GLU A 321 -4.96 -5.81 -20.18
CA GLU A 321 -6.11 -4.91 -20.16
C GLU A 321 -6.46 -4.40 -21.56
N ARG A 322 -5.47 -4.04 -22.38
CA ARG A 322 -5.71 -3.67 -23.79
C ARG A 322 -6.34 -4.83 -24.59
N ARG A 323 -5.98 -6.08 -24.29
CA ARG A 323 -6.56 -7.27 -24.97
C ARG A 323 -7.99 -7.55 -24.49
N SER A 324 -8.21 -7.47 -23.18
CA SER A 324 -9.50 -7.75 -22.53
C SER A 324 -10.54 -6.66 -22.80
N HIS A 325 -10.10 -5.41 -22.89
CA HIS A 325 -10.94 -4.23 -23.09
C HIS A 325 -10.41 -3.36 -24.24
N PRO A 326 -10.55 -3.78 -25.52
CA PRO A 326 -10.00 -3.04 -26.66
C PRO A 326 -10.57 -1.63 -26.87
N ARG A 327 -11.74 -1.35 -26.27
CA ARG A 327 -12.39 -0.02 -26.26
C ARG A 327 -12.12 0.75 -24.96
N GLY A 328 -11.46 0.13 -24.01
CA GLY A 328 -11.06 0.74 -22.75
C GLY A 328 -9.81 1.61 -22.91
N GLN A 329 -9.43 2.25 -21.81
CA GLN A 329 -8.19 3.00 -21.70
C GLN A 329 -7.41 2.48 -20.50
N SER A 330 -6.09 2.35 -20.64
CA SER A 330 -5.22 1.91 -19.55
C SER A 330 -4.07 2.88 -19.38
N THR A 331 -3.87 3.38 -18.16
CA THR A 331 -2.75 4.25 -17.80
C THR A 331 -2.12 3.74 -16.51
N ALA A 332 -0.80 3.79 -16.43
CA ALA A 332 -0.08 3.61 -15.18
C ALA A 332 0.45 4.95 -14.66
N ILE A 333 0.38 5.19 -13.35
CA ILE A 333 0.95 6.36 -12.68
C ILE A 333 1.88 5.85 -11.57
N ILE A 334 3.17 6.12 -11.69
CA ILE A 334 4.20 5.59 -10.79
C ILE A 334 4.90 6.76 -10.11
N ALA A 335 5.01 6.71 -8.78
CA ALA A 335 5.73 7.68 -7.98
C ALA A 335 6.92 7.04 -7.28
N ALA A 336 8.10 7.65 -7.35
CA ALA A 336 9.30 7.10 -6.76
C ALA A 336 10.34 8.17 -6.45
N LYS A 337 11.29 7.84 -5.57
CA LYS A 337 12.54 8.59 -5.42
C LYS A 337 13.31 8.58 -6.74
N ARG A 338 13.90 9.72 -7.10
CA ARG A 338 14.75 9.80 -8.30
C ARG A 338 15.97 8.89 -8.16
N LEU A 339 16.50 8.74 -6.96
CA LEU A 339 17.63 7.88 -6.65
C LEU A 339 17.47 7.24 -5.26
N TYR A 340 17.74 5.94 -5.16
CA TYR A 340 17.77 5.20 -3.90
C TYR A 340 19.22 4.89 -3.52
N PHE A 341 19.73 5.57 -2.49
CA PHE A 341 21.08 5.33 -1.99
C PHE A 341 21.22 3.93 -1.36
N GLY A 342 22.35 3.27 -1.60
CA GLY A 342 22.67 1.94 -1.05
C GLY A 342 22.06 0.75 -1.82
N VAL A 343 20.79 0.83 -2.22
CA VAL A 343 20.06 -0.24 -2.93
C VAL A 343 20.07 -0.10 -4.46
N GLY A 344 20.35 1.10 -4.97
CA GLY A 344 20.74 1.35 -6.36
C GLY A 344 19.60 1.46 -7.37
N GLY A 345 18.33 1.47 -6.95
CA GLY A 345 17.22 1.82 -7.84
C GLY A 345 17.22 3.30 -8.21
N SER A 346 16.62 3.65 -9.34
CA SER A 346 16.40 5.04 -9.75
C SER A 346 15.17 5.16 -10.64
N LEU A 347 14.51 6.33 -10.59
CA LEU A 347 13.38 6.62 -11.48
C LEU A 347 13.83 6.72 -12.94
N ASP A 348 15.03 7.27 -13.18
CA ASP A 348 15.55 7.45 -14.53
C ASP A 348 15.81 6.09 -15.21
N ASP A 349 16.38 5.11 -14.49
CA ASP A 349 16.56 3.74 -15.00
C ASP A 349 15.21 3.07 -15.32
N PHE A 350 14.19 3.31 -14.50
CA PHE A 350 12.85 2.79 -14.74
C PHE A 350 12.23 3.40 -15.99
N VAL A 351 12.36 4.71 -16.19
CA VAL A 351 11.89 5.41 -17.39
C VAL A 351 12.56 4.84 -18.65
N ASP A 352 13.87 4.66 -18.62
CA ASP A 352 14.63 4.10 -19.75
C ASP A 352 14.22 2.64 -20.04
N ARG A 353 14.00 1.85 -18.99
CA ARG A 353 13.50 0.48 -19.12
C ARG A 353 12.12 0.43 -19.77
N MET A 354 11.19 1.24 -19.29
CA MET A 354 9.82 1.30 -19.80
C MET A 354 9.77 1.80 -21.26
N LYS A 355 10.60 2.78 -21.63
CA LYS A 355 10.74 3.22 -23.04
C LYS A 355 11.32 2.12 -23.93
N THR A 356 12.33 1.40 -23.45
CA THR A 356 12.90 0.25 -24.17
C THR A 356 11.88 -0.85 -24.41
N LEU A 357 10.93 -1.01 -23.48
CA LEU A 357 9.79 -1.93 -23.60
C LEU A 357 8.66 -1.39 -24.49
N GLY A 358 8.83 -0.23 -25.13
CA GLY A 358 7.87 0.32 -26.08
C GLY A 358 6.70 1.05 -25.44
N THR A 359 6.85 1.56 -24.22
CA THR A 359 5.83 2.41 -23.58
C THR A 359 6.15 3.89 -23.75
N ASN A 360 5.09 4.70 -23.87
CA ASN A 360 5.19 6.15 -23.77
C ASN A 360 5.25 6.52 -22.29
N VAL A 361 6.26 7.31 -21.92
CA VAL A 361 6.48 7.75 -20.53
C VAL A 361 6.51 9.27 -20.48
N GLU A 362 5.70 9.86 -19.61
CA GLU A 362 5.59 11.30 -19.40
C GLU A 362 5.79 11.64 -17.92
N THR A 363 6.54 12.69 -17.62
CA THR A 363 6.69 13.20 -16.25
C THR A 363 5.51 14.10 -15.91
N LEU A 364 4.76 13.73 -14.87
CA LEU A 364 3.61 14.48 -14.37
C LEU A 364 4.00 15.46 -13.26
N ARG A 365 4.97 15.07 -12.43
CA ARG A 365 5.45 15.89 -11.31
C ARG A 365 6.90 15.60 -10.98
N GLU A 366 7.59 16.63 -10.49
CA GLU A 366 8.87 16.51 -9.79
C GLU A 366 8.78 17.24 -8.44
N GLU A 367 9.17 16.57 -7.36
CA GLU A 367 9.35 17.17 -6.04
C GLU A 367 10.84 17.34 -5.77
N THR A 368 11.21 18.55 -5.40
CA THR A 368 12.61 19.00 -5.26
C THR A 368 12.98 19.37 -3.83
N GLN A 369 11.99 19.47 -2.93
CA GLN A 369 12.22 19.63 -1.50
C GLN A 369 12.56 18.28 -0.86
N GLY A 370 13.66 18.24 -0.10
CA GLY A 370 14.16 17.01 0.51
C GLY A 370 14.76 16.05 -0.51
N VAL A 371 14.48 14.75 -0.37
CA VAL A 371 14.89 13.73 -1.34
C VAL A 371 14.10 13.96 -2.62
N ARG A 372 14.79 14.09 -3.76
CA ARG A 372 14.12 14.30 -5.05
C ARG A 372 13.22 13.12 -5.39
N ARG A 373 11.96 13.39 -5.71
CA ARG A 373 10.97 12.40 -6.12
C ARG A 373 10.33 12.84 -7.43
N GLY A 374 9.77 11.87 -8.16
CA GLY A 374 9.05 12.14 -9.39
C GLY A 374 7.82 11.25 -9.52
N VAL A 375 6.82 11.77 -10.21
CA VAL A 375 5.64 11.02 -10.62
C VAL A 375 5.59 11.01 -12.14
N ILE A 376 5.44 9.83 -12.72
CA ILE A 376 5.39 9.61 -14.16
C ILE A 376 4.09 8.90 -14.54
N SER A 377 3.63 9.11 -15.76
CA SER A 377 2.65 8.25 -16.40
C SER A 377 3.31 7.33 -17.43
N CYS A 378 2.82 6.09 -17.51
CA CYS A 378 3.20 5.14 -18.56
C CYS A 378 1.95 4.66 -19.30
N ARG A 379 2.01 4.65 -20.63
CA ARG A 379 0.94 4.15 -21.52
C ARG A 379 1.55 3.28 -22.61
N LEU A 380 0.82 2.26 -23.06
CA LEU A 380 1.21 1.52 -24.26
C LEU A 380 1.25 2.45 -25.47
N SER A 381 2.23 2.27 -26.34
CA SER A 381 2.38 3.02 -27.58
C SER A 381 1.26 2.77 -28.58
#